data_AF-A0A5P2UQZ7-F1
#
_entry.id   AF-A0A5P2UQZ7-F1
#
_cell.length_a   1.000
_cell.length_b   1.000
_cell.length_c   1.000
_cell.angle_alpha   90.00
_cell.angle_beta   90.00
_cell.angle_gamma   90.00
#
_symmetry.space_group_name_H-M   'P 1'
#
loop_
_entity.id
_entity.type
_entity.pdbx_description
1 polymer ?
#
loop_
_entity_poly.entity_id
_entity_poly.type
_entity_poly.pdbx_seq_one_letter_code
_entity_poly.pdbx_strand_id
1 'polypeptide(L)'
;MIEFVVFALVAAGAGWLVRRKHRSRTALAPVPGIPCMARHPAGAGRWRPGRIDAEGGAARWTPSRGEPVPLPGGRSTAVRVPSVREGIAINPGSRIVTCAYADGGTIEVAVMPLDLRELLAALPQEEQAA
;
A
#
# COMPACT_ATOMS: atom_id res chain seq x y z
N MET A 1 13.77 -43.91 -16.66
CA MET A 1 14.68 -43.60 -15.52
C MET A 1 15.12 -42.15 -15.54
N ILE A 2 15.71 -41.66 -16.64
CA ILE A 2 16.19 -40.27 -16.76
C ILE A 2 15.10 -39.21 -16.55
N GLU A 3 13.87 -39.49 -17.01
CA GLU A 3 12.72 -38.61 -16.88
C GLU A 3 12.33 -38.35 -15.41
N PHE A 4 12.36 -39.38 -14.57
CA PHE A 4 12.13 -39.24 -13.12
C PHE A 4 13.22 -38.41 -12.44
N VAL A 5 14.47 -38.55 -12.90
CA VAL A 5 15.59 -37.75 -12.38
C VAL A 5 15.41 -36.28 -12.75
N VAL A 6 14.99 -35.98 -13.98
CA VAL A 6 14.71 -34.60 -14.43
C VAL A 6 13.57 -33.99 -13.62
N PHE A 7 12.45 -34.70 -13.42
CA PHE A 7 11.34 -34.20 -12.60
C PHE A 7 11.73 -33.96 -11.14
N ALA A 8 12.54 -34.85 -10.55
CA ALA A 8 13.03 -34.68 -9.19
C ALA A 8 13.92 -33.44 -9.05
N LEU A 9 14.80 -33.18 -10.03
CA LEU A 9 15.66 -32.00 -10.04
C LEU A 9 14.85 -30.69 -10.19
N VAL A 10 13.82 -30.69 -11.05
CA VAL A 10 12.93 -29.52 -11.20
C VAL A 10 12.15 -29.24 -9.92
N ALA A 11 11.58 -30.27 -9.29
CA ALA A 11 10.83 -30.12 -8.04
C ALA A 11 11.74 -29.61 -6.89
N ALA A 12 12.94 -30.16 -6.77
CA ALA A 12 13.92 -29.72 -5.78
C ALA A 12 14.37 -28.28 -6.03
N GLY A 13 14.63 -27.90 -7.29
CA GLY A 13 15.01 -26.55 -7.68
C GLY A 13 13.90 -25.53 -7.39
N ALA A 14 12.65 -25.86 -7.74
CA ALA A 14 11.49 -25.02 -7.44
C ALA A 14 11.30 -24.86 -5.93
N GLY A 15 11.39 -25.95 -5.15
CA GLY A 15 11.31 -25.91 -3.70
C GLY A 15 12.42 -25.07 -3.06
N TRP A 16 13.64 -25.17 -3.56
CA TRP A 16 14.77 -24.35 -3.10
C TRP A 16 14.56 -22.86 -3.38
N LEU A 17 14.07 -22.49 -4.57
CA LEU A 17 13.76 -21.10 -4.92
C LEU A 17 12.64 -20.52 -4.04
N VAL A 18 11.58 -21.29 -3.80
CA VAL A 18 10.49 -20.89 -2.89
C VAL A 18 11.03 -20.67 -1.47
N ARG A 19 11.83 -21.61 -0.95
CA ARG A 19 12.43 -21.50 0.38
C ARG A 19 13.39 -20.31 0.49
N ARG A 20 14.21 -20.08 -0.54
CA ARG A 20 15.13 -18.93 -0.61
C ARG A 20 14.35 -17.62 -0.56
N LYS A 21 13.31 -17.47 -1.39
CA LYS A 21 12.44 -16.29 -1.42
C LYS A 21 11.73 -16.07 -0.09
N HIS A 22 11.25 -17.14 0.56
CA HIS A 22 10.61 -17.06 1.86
C HIS A 22 11.58 -16.59 2.96
N ARG A 23 12.80 -17.14 2.98
CA ARG A 23 13.86 -16.70 3.91
C ARG A 23 14.23 -15.24 3.71
N SER A 24 14.36 -14.78 2.46
CA SER A 24 14.61 -13.35 2.19
C SER A 24 13.47 -12.44 2.67
N ARG A 25 12.21 -12.90 2.61
CA ARG A 25 11.06 -12.14 3.12
C ARG A 25 10.99 -12.09 4.64
N THR A 26 11.36 -13.18 5.30
CA THR A 26 11.35 -13.29 6.77
C THR A 26 12.56 -12.64 7.44
N ALA A 27 13.67 -12.48 6.72
CA ALA A 27 14.86 -11.78 7.18
C ALA A 27 14.74 -10.23 7.13
N LEU A 28 13.70 -9.69 6.50
CA LEU A 28 13.43 -8.26 6.50
C LEU A 28 12.72 -7.92 7.81
N ALA A 29 13.36 -7.08 8.64
CA ALA A 29 12.72 -6.49 9.80
C ALA A 29 11.42 -5.77 9.36
N PRO A 30 10.41 -5.66 10.24
CA PRO A 30 9.21 -4.86 9.95
C PRO A 30 9.65 -3.44 9.57
N VAL A 31 9.43 -3.07 8.31
CA VAL A 31 9.67 -1.70 7.87
C VAL A 31 8.52 -0.87 8.45
N PRO A 32 8.81 0.19 9.22
CA PRO A 32 7.78 1.03 9.82
C PRO A 32 6.87 1.67 8.77
N GLY A 33 5.65 2.01 9.17
CA GLY A 33 4.65 2.64 8.32
C GLY A 33 3.72 1.67 7.61
N ILE A 34 2.50 2.15 7.34
CA ILE A 34 1.40 1.38 6.76
C ILE A 34 1.66 1.16 5.27
N PRO A 35 1.77 -0.09 4.78
CA PRO A 35 2.01 -0.35 3.36
C PRO A 35 0.81 0.06 2.51
N CYS A 36 1.05 0.87 1.48
CA CYS A 36 -0.02 1.36 0.63
C CYS A 36 0.45 1.59 -0.82
N MET A 37 -0.52 1.79 -1.71
CA MET A 37 -0.30 2.43 -3.01
C MET A 37 -0.92 3.81 -2.94
N ALA A 38 -0.28 4.84 -3.48
CA ALA A 38 -0.89 6.15 -3.60
C ALA A 38 -0.75 6.73 -5.01
N ARG A 39 -1.68 7.59 -5.40
CA ARG A 39 -1.57 8.40 -6.62
C ARG A 39 -1.89 9.86 -6.31
N HIS A 40 -1.05 10.74 -6.83
CA HIS A 40 -1.17 12.18 -6.69
C HIS A 40 -0.95 12.84 -8.07
N PRO A 41 -1.83 13.74 -8.53
CA PRO A 41 -3.13 14.06 -7.94
C PRO A 41 -4.13 12.89 -8.05
N ALA A 42 -5.19 12.89 -7.23
CA ALA A 42 -6.26 11.89 -7.31
C ALA A 42 -6.87 11.81 -8.71
N GLY A 43 -7.32 10.62 -9.12
CA GLY A 43 -7.95 10.37 -10.43
C GLY A 43 -7.01 10.41 -11.65
N ALA A 44 -5.89 11.16 -11.59
CA ALA A 44 -5.01 11.38 -12.74
C ALA A 44 -3.57 10.84 -12.55
N GLY A 45 -3.13 10.62 -11.30
CA GLY A 45 -1.81 10.08 -11.02
C GLY A 45 -1.67 8.57 -11.29
N ARG A 46 -0.44 8.12 -11.57
CA ARG A 46 -0.10 6.69 -11.56
C ARG A 46 -0.04 6.18 -10.12
N TRP A 47 -0.59 4.99 -9.87
CA TRP A 47 -0.41 4.30 -8.60
C TRP A 47 1.07 3.97 -8.37
N ARG A 48 1.59 4.44 -7.24
CA ARG A 48 2.97 4.24 -6.81
C ARG A 48 2.98 3.53 -5.45
N PRO A 49 3.78 2.46 -5.29
CA PRO A 49 3.93 1.81 -4.00
C PRO A 49 4.66 2.74 -3.04
N GLY A 50 4.31 2.64 -1.77
CA GLY A 50 4.94 3.39 -0.70
C GLY A 50 4.45 2.94 0.67
N ARG A 51 4.71 3.78 1.67
CA ARG A 51 4.27 3.59 3.04
C ARG A 51 3.75 4.91 3.59
N ILE A 52 2.84 4.82 4.55
CA ILE A 52 2.39 5.97 5.31
C ILE A 52 3.00 5.91 6.70
N ASP A 53 3.79 6.93 7.00
CA ASP A 53 4.41 7.12 8.30
C ASP A 53 3.55 8.10 9.10
N ALA A 54 3.07 7.67 10.27
CA ALA A 54 2.20 8.45 11.15
C ALA A 54 2.95 8.97 12.39
N GLU A 55 4.26 9.21 12.26
CA GLU A 55 5.12 9.60 13.37
C GLU A 55 4.94 11.11 13.68
N GLY A 56 4.71 11.45 14.96
CA GLY A 56 4.69 12.85 15.41
C GLY A 56 3.43 13.67 15.05
N GLY A 57 2.31 13.02 14.71
CA GLY A 57 1.02 13.71 14.50
C GLY A 57 0.81 14.31 13.11
N ALA A 58 1.74 14.10 12.17
CA ALA A 58 1.60 14.48 10.77
C ALA A 58 1.86 13.27 9.86
N ALA A 59 0.80 12.72 9.26
CA ALA A 59 0.95 11.61 8.34
C ALA A 59 1.78 12.04 7.11
N ARG A 60 2.67 11.17 6.63
CA ARG A 60 3.45 11.38 5.41
C ARG A 60 3.42 10.13 4.55
N TRP A 61 3.23 10.30 3.24
CA TRP A 61 3.37 9.19 2.30
C TRP A 61 4.79 9.16 1.72
N THR A 62 5.51 8.09 2.00
CA THR A 62 6.87 7.83 1.53
C THR A 62 6.81 6.82 0.37
N PRO A 63 7.01 7.23 -0.90
CA PRO A 63 7.01 6.30 -2.02
C PRO A 63 8.22 5.37 -1.95
N SER A 64 8.11 4.14 -2.47
CA SER A 64 9.25 3.20 -2.55
C SER A 64 10.39 3.72 -3.43
N ARG A 65 10.11 4.69 -4.31
CA ARG A 65 11.08 5.42 -5.13
C ARG A 65 10.60 6.86 -5.30
N GLY A 66 11.47 7.84 -5.03
CA GLY A 66 11.19 9.26 -5.20
C GLY A 66 10.98 9.99 -3.86
N GLU A 67 10.63 11.27 -3.94
CA GLU A 67 10.52 12.14 -2.77
C GLU A 67 9.26 11.84 -1.93
N PRO A 68 9.36 11.83 -0.59
CA PRO A 68 8.21 11.77 0.29
C PRO A 68 7.25 12.92 0.04
N VAL A 69 5.96 12.61 -0.03
CA VAL A 69 4.91 13.60 -0.17
C VAL A 69 4.24 13.73 1.20
N PRO A 70 4.17 14.93 1.79
CA PRO A 70 3.37 15.13 2.99
C PRO A 70 1.95 14.66 2.67
N LEU A 71 1.39 13.78 3.50
CA LEU A 71 -0.05 13.61 3.44
C LEU A 71 -0.62 14.90 4.00
N PRO A 72 -1.69 15.40 3.38
CA PRO A 72 -2.27 16.60 3.91
C PRO A 72 -2.69 16.33 5.34
N GLY A 73 -2.58 17.34 6.21
CA GLY A 73 -3.36 17.38 7.45
C GLY A 73 -4.88 17.46 7.20
N GLY A 74 -5.33 17.05 6.02
CA GLY A 74 -6.67 17.22 5.52
C GLY A 74 -7.35 15.88 5.32
N ARG A 75 -8.39 15.72 6.12
CA ARG A 75 -9.71 15.17 5.79
C ARG A 75 -9.68 13.97 4.84
N SER A 76 -9.91 12.78 5.40
CA SER A 76 -10.45 11.66 4.62
C SER A 76 -11.84 12.07 4.11
N THR A 77 -11.98 12.33 2.81
CA THR A 77 -13.25 12.78 2.22
C THR A 77 -14.14 11.63 1.77
N ALA A 78 -13.56 10.45 1.52
CA ALA A 78 -14.30 9.25 1.13
C ALA A 78 -13.48 7.97 1.28
N VAL A 79 -14.15 6.86 1.58
CA VAL A 79 -13.61 5.51 1.48
C VAL A 79 -14.43 4.71 0.48
N ARG A 80 -13.77 4.09 -0.51
CA ARG A 80 -14.45 3.28 -1.54
C ARG A 80 -13.68 2.03 -1.92
N VAL A 81 -14.36 1.11 -2.60
CA VAL A 81 -13.71 -0.03 -3.27
C VAL A 81 -13.07 0.42 -4.59
N PRO A 82 -11.99 -0.25 -5.04
CA PRO A 82 -11.45 -0.05 -6.38
C PRO A 82 -12.49 -0.35 -7.46
N SER A 83 -12.46 0.43 -8.55
CA SER A 83 -13.10 0.02 -9.80
C SER A 83 -12.37 -1.17 -10.42
N VAL A 84 -12.99 -1.84 -11.39
CA VAL A 84 -12.35 -2.96 -12.13
C VAL A 84 -11.02 -2.53 -12.73
N ARG A 85 -10.96 -1.35 -13.37
CA ARG A 85 -9.73 -0.82 -13.96
C ARG A 85 -8.65 -0.59 -12.90
N GLU A 86 -9.03 -0.06 -11.75
CA GLU A 86 -8.08 0.16 -10.65
C GLU A 86 -7.60 -1.17 -10.06
N GLY A 87 -8.47 -2.16 -9.90
CA GLY A 87 -8.11 -3.49 -9.40
C GLY A 87 -7.11 -4.26 -10.28
N ILE A 88 -6.84 -3.81 -11.51
CA ILE A 88 -5.73 -4.33 -12.32
C ILE A 88 -4.39 -3.71 -11.89
N ALA A 89 -4.39 -2.46 -11.42
CA ALA A 89 -3.20 -1.72 -11.03
C ALA A 89 -2.88 -1.77 -9.52
N ILE A 90 -3.88 -2.00 -8.68
CA ILE A 90 -3.78 -2.18 -7.22
C ILE A 90 -4.46 -3.48 -6.80
N ASN A 91 -4.31 -3.89 -5.55
CA ASN A 91 -5.01 -5.08 -5.05
C ASN A 91 -6.54 -4.84 -5.08
N PRO A 92 -7.36 -5.66 -5.76
CA PRO A 92 -8.82 -5.50 -5.80
C PRO A 92 -9.49 -5.51 -4.42
N GLY A 93 -8.89 -6.19 -3.45
CA GLY A 93 -9.37 -6.26 -2.07
C GLY A 93 -9.10 -4.99 -1.26
N SER A 94 -8.34 -4.03 -1.77
CA SER A 94 -7.99 -2.80 -1.03
C SER A 94 -9.20 -1.90 -0.81
N ARG A 95 -8.99 -0.84 -0.02
CA ARG A 95 -9.89 0.31 0.12
C ARG A 95 -9.13 1.55 -0.28
N ILE A 96 -9.76 2.38 -1.11
CA ILE A 96 -9.21 3.65 -1.56
C ILE A 96 -9.77 4.73 -0.65
N VAL A 97 -8.88 5.45 0.02
CA VAL A 97 -9.15 6.63 0.84
C VAL A 97 -8.72 7.86 0.07
N THR A 98 -9.63 8.81 -0.11
CA THR A 98 -9.30 10.12 -0.71
C THR A 98 -8.98 11.10 0.40
N CYS A 99 -7.81 11.75 0.32
CA CYS A 99 -7.40 12.80 1.25
C CYS A 99 -7.29 14.13 0.50
N ALA A 100 -7.75 15.21 1.11
CA ALA A 100 -7.72 16.55 0.51
C ALA A 100 -6.61 17.40 1.15
N TYR A 101 -5.85 18.12 0.35
CA TYR A 101 -4.87 19.10 0.81
C TYR A 101 -5.55 20.44 1.15
N ALA A 102 -4.95 21.19 2.08
CA ALA A 102 -5.44 22.51 2.48
C ALA A 102 -5.40 23.53 1.32
N ASP A 103 -4.53 23.31 0.34
CA ASP A 103 -4.39 24.11 -0.88
C ASP A 103 -5.35 23.68 -2.02
N GLY A 104 -6.23 22.70 -1.77
CA GLY A 104 -7.21 22.20 -2.74
C GLY A 104 -6.72 21.01 -3.59
N GLY A 105 -5.48 20.53 -3.41
CA GLY A 105 -5.02 19.28 -4.02
C GLY A 105 -5.72 18.04 -3.43
N THR A 106 -5.57 16.88 -4.07
CA THR A 106 -6.06 15.60 -3.52
C THR A 106 -5.11 14.44 -3.82
N ILE A 107 -5.05 13.48 -2.91
CA ILE A 107 -4.32 12.21 -3.05
C ILE A 107 -5.27 11.05 -2.78
N GLU A 108 -5.16 9.98 -3.56
CA GLU A 108 -5.83 8.72 -3.27
C GLU A 108 -4.84 7.70 -2.78
N VAL A 109 -5.21 7.02 -1.69
CA VAL A 109 -4.41 6.01 -1.02
C VAL A 109 -5.18 4.70 -1.00
N ALA A 110 -4.64 3.67 -1.64
CA ALA A 110 -5.13 2.30 -1.56
C ALA A 110 -4.38 1.52 -0.48
N VAL A 111 -5.13 1.07 0.54
CA VAL A 111 -4.64 0.24 1.65
C VAL A 111 -5.41 -1.06 1.77
N MET A 112 -4.80 -2.08 2.37
CA MET A 112 -5.52 -3.31 2.66
C MET A 112 -6.58 -3.06 3.75
N PRO A 113 -7.71 -3.79 3.75
CA PRO A 113 -8.79 -3.56 4.71
C PRO A 113 -8.36 -3.69 6.19
N LEU A 114 -7.39 -4.56 6.48
CA LEU A 114 -6.83 -4.74 7.82
C LEU A 114 -6.09 -3.50 8.32
N ASP A 115 -5.48 -2.74 7.41
CA ASP A 115 -4.70 -1.54 7.70
C ASP A 115 -5.54 -0.26 7.63
N LEU A 116 -6.79 -0.35 7.14
CA LEU A 116 -7.66 0.81 6.96
C LEU A 116 -7.93 1.53 8.27
N ARG A 117 -8.18 0.79 9.36
CA ARG A 117 -8.46 1.39 10.67
C ARG A 117 -7.26 2.18 11.19
N GLU A 118 -6.06 1.62 11.03
CA GLU A 118 -4.82 2.29 11.44
C GLU A 118 -4.57 3.54 10.61
N LEU A 119 -4.80 3.47 9.29
CA LEU A 119 -4.71 4.64 8.42
C LEU A 119 -5.69 5.74 8.83
N LEU A 120 -6.96 5.40 9.07
CA LEU A 120 -7.98 6.38 9.46
C LEU A 120 -7.74 6.98 10.85
N ALA A 121 -7.04 6.27 11.74
CA ALA A 121 -6.62 6.80 13.03
C ALA A 121 -5.39 7.72 12.92
N ALA A 122 -4.50 7.45 11.96
CA ALA A 122 -3.35 8.29 11.65
C ALA A 122 -3.73 9.58 10.91
N LEU A 123 -4.87 9.58 10.23
CA LEU A 123 -5.44 10.77 9.60
C LEU A 123 -6.30 11.54 10.62
N PRO A 124 -6.27 12.88 10.62
CA PRO A 124 -7.17 13.66 11.46
C PRO A 124 -8.65 13.36 11.13
N GLN A 125 -9.43 12.98 12.15
CA GLN A 125 -10.86 12.67 12.07
C GLN A 125 -11.69 13.96 12.11
N GLU A 126 -12.83 14.00 11.41
CA GLU A 126 -13.85 15.04 11.62
C GLU A 126 -14.68 14.69 12.87
N GLU A 127 -14.80 15.64 13.78
CA GLU A 127 -15.85 15.64 14.80
C GLU A 127 -17.19 15.77 14.07
N GLN A 128 -18.03 14.73 14.14
CA GLN A 128 -19.36 14.73 13.54
C GLN A 128 -20.20 15.84 14.19
N ALA A 129 -20.35 16.97 13.52
CA ALA A 129 -21.38 17.94 13.87
C ALA A 129 -22.75 17.32 13.57
N ALA A 130 -23.60 17.37 14.61
CA ALA A 130 -24.93 16.79 14.73
C ALA A 130 -25.90 17.15 13.59
#